data_AF-A0A8D8WII7-F1
#
_entry.id   AF-A0A8D8WII7-F1
#
_cell.length_a   1.000
_cell.length_b   1.000
_cell.length_c   1.000
_cell.angle_alpha   90.00
_cell.angle_beta   90.00
_cell.angle_gamma   90.00
#
_symmetry.space_group_name_H-M   'P 1'
#
loop_
_entity.id
_entity.type
_entity.pdbx_description
1 polymer ?
#
loop_
_entity_poly.entity_id
_entity_poly.type
_entity_poly.pdbx_seq_one_letter_code
_entity_poly.pdbx_strand_id
1 'polypeptide(L)'
;MDGMDPRSASYLQRFHPVHETVLNNVLAHSVGLFNRRYKIRKLQRCGQNAVLPGREKYQDMFVLSVPICEDQVLEWQVILNEFKPSLRPDFKVFNLGFAQFLSNNMLRTGLFHYDINNENAILNVVNRLREMYIEYVLTHLKSPSSLHEHISSTLQVLNCSHELVLLHNIVHFSLRLPLLFSRLQLDLPPSKLTVTLTLSAPYHHGSDLDYQSRVHMSDDLSEQIGGDRIKYPQYGRDKPMLKYIYDVIGRIQVPISVLKL
;
A
#
# COMPACT_ATOMS: atom_id res chain seq x y z
N MET A 1 5.03 -5.39 20.71
CA MET A 1 4.31 -6.31 19.82
C MET A 1 2.85 -5.90 19.86
N ASP A 2 2.42 -5.00 18.97
CA ASP A 2 1.01 -4.59 18.95
C ASP A 2 0.15 -5.65 18.31
N GLY A 3 -0.86 -6.08 19.04
CA GLY A 3 -1.67 -7.29 18.86
C GLY A 3 -2.09 -7.54 17.41
N MET A 4 -1.87 -8.76 16.97
CA MET A 4 -2.54 -9.33 15.81
C MET A 4 -4.05 -9.30 16.07
N ASP A 5 -4.87 -8.93 15.08
CA ASP A 5 -6.33 -9.03 15.18
C ASP A 5 -6.69 -10.47 15.61
N PRO A 6 -7.45 -10.69 16.70
CA PRO A 6 -7.83 -12.01 17.18
C PRO A 6 -8.46 -12.89 16.08
N ARG A 7 -9.14 -12.28 15.10
CA ARG A 7 -9.69 -12.98 13.94
C ARG A 7 -8.60 -13.54 13.02
N SER A 8 -7.50 -12.82 12.84
CA SER A 8 -6.34 -13.26 12.04
C SER A 8 -5.64 -14.48 12.66
N ALA A 9 -5.48 -14.52 13.99
CA ALA A 9 -4.92 -15.69 14.67
C ALA A 9 -5.81 -16.95 14.47
N SER A 10 -7.14 -16.78 14.47
CA SER A 10 -8.08 -17.88 14.22
C SER A 10 -8.07 -18.41 12.78
N TYR A 11 -7.63 -17.57 11.81
CA TYR A 11 -7.50 -17.97 10.41
C TYR A 11 -6.21 -18.75 10.14
N LEU A 12 -5.12 -18.36 10.80
CA LEU A 12 -3.81 -19.01 10.64
C LEU A 12 -3.82 -20.50 10.99
N GLN A 13 -4.54 -20.88 12.05
CA GLN A 13 -4.69 -22.27 12.49
C GLN A 13 -5.42 -23.18 11.48
N ARG A 14 -5.98 -22.60 10.42
CA ARG A 14 -6.66 -23.32 9.34
C ARG A 14 -5.74 -23.60 8.16
N PHE A 15 -4.50 -23.10 8.15
CA PHE A 15 -3.51 -23.42 7.14
C PHE A 15 -2.62 -24.57 7.58
N HIS A 16 -1.91 -25.18 6.63
CA HIS A 16 -0.84 -26.11 6.95
C HIS A 16 0.23 -25.38 7.82
N PRO A 17 0.84 -26.00 8.85
CA PRO A 17 1.75 -25.30 9.78
C PRO A 17 2.92 -24.56 9.12
N VAL A 18 3.43 -25.11 8.02
CA VAL A 18 4.49 -24.46 7.22
C VAL A 18 4.00 -23.13 6.61
N HIS A 19 2.75 -23.10 6.11
CA HIS A 19 2.13 -21.89 5.57
C HIS A 19 1.74 -20.91 6.68
N GLU A 20 1.37 -21.41 7.85
CA GLU A 20 1.07 -20.60 9.03
C GLU A 20 2.24 -19.68 9.39
N THR A 21 3.47 -20.20 9.46
CA THR A 21 4.67 -19.41 9.80
C THR A 21 4.90 -18.25 8.82
N VAL A 22 4.90 -18.55 7.51
CA VAL A 22 5.13 -17.51 6.48
C VAL A 22 3.99 -16.51 6.38
N LEU A 23 2.73 -16.93 6.61
CA LEU A 23 1.58 -16.02 6.61
C LEU A 23 1.52 -15.17 7.89
N ASN A 24 1.97 -15.70 9.02
CA ASN A 24 2.08 -14.93 10.26
C ASN A 24 3.02 -13.74 10.08
N ASN A 25 4.16 -13.94 9.41
CA ASN A 25 5.09 -12.86 9.11
C ASN A 25 4.47 -11.81 8.18
N VAL A 26 3.69 -12.21 7.17
CA VAL A 26 2.93 -11.28 6.33
C VAL A 26 1.97 -10.43 7.19
N LEU A 27 1.22 -11.05 8.09
CA LEU A 27 0.20 -10.35 8.88
C LEU A 27 0.77 -9.52 10.04
N ALA A 28 1.95 -9.86 10.54
CA ALA A 28 2.68 -9.07 11.52
C ALA A 28 3.35 -7.83 10.89
N HIS A 29 3.60 -7.85 9.58
CA HIS A 29 4.28 -6.76 8.89
C HIS A 29 3.34 -5.59 8.58
N SER A 30 3.82 -4.37 8.88
CA SER A 30 3.21 -3.12 8.43
C SER A 30 3.85 -2.68 7.13
N VAL A 31 3.05 -2.26 6.15
CA VAL A 31 3.51 -1.86 4.82
C VAL A 31 3.07 -0.45 4.46
N GLY A 32 3.90 0.20 3.66
CA GLY A 32 3.58 1.42 2.95
C GLY A 32 3.66 2.70 3.78
N LEU A 33 3.27 3.82 3.17
CA LEU A 33 3.40 5.16 3.75
C LEU A 33 2.61 5.34 5.06
N PHE A 34 1.55 4.56 5.23
CA PHE A 34 0.62 4.63 6.36
C PHE A 34 0.80 3.47 7.35
N ASN A 35 1.86 2.67 7.22
CA ASN A 35 2.19 1.56 8.12
C ASN A 35 1.02 0.58 8.38
N ARG A 36 0.19 0.34 7.36
CA ARG A 36 -1.01 -0.50 7.46
C ARG A 36 -0.65 -1.97 7.36
N ARG A 37 -1.42 -2.84 8.03
CA ARG A 37 -1.19 -4.28 8.02
C ARG A 37 -2.02 -4.99 6.95
N TYR A 38 -1.46 -6.07 6.42
CA TYR A 38 -2.17 -7.01 5.58
C TYR A 38 -3.32 -7.70 6.32
N LYS A 39 -4.33 -8.17 5.58
CA LYS A 39 -5.43 -8.95 6.14
C LYS A 39 -5.77 -10.14 5.25
N ILE A 40 -6.08 -11.28 5.85
CA ILE A 40 -6.63 -12.44 5.14
C ILE A 40 -8.16 -12.37 5.18
N ARG A 41 -8.80 -12.67 4.05
CA ARG A 41 -10.26 -12.72 3.86
C ARG A 41 -10.64 -13.96 3.05
N LYS A 42 -11.93 -14.34 3.09
CA LYS A 42 -12.55 -15.34 2.20
C LYS A 42 -11.72 -16.64 2.07
N LEU A 43 -11.42 -17.29 3.19
CA LEU A 43 -10.68 -18.56 3.17
C LEU A 43 -11.54 -19.68 2.59
N GLN A 44 -10.96 -20.44 1.68
CA GLN A 44 -11.59 -21.51 0.92
C GLN A 44 -10.58 -22.63 0.69
N ARG A 45 -11.08 -23.76 0.19
CA ARG A 45 -10.25 -24.88 -0.23
C ARG A 45 -10.19 -24.92 -1.76
N CYS A 46 -9.00 -25.12 -2.33
CA CYS A 46 -8.81 -25.28 -3.76
C CYS A 46 -9.14 -26.72 -4.16
N GLY A 47 -10.18 -26.90 -5.00
CA GLY A 47 -10.62 -28.22 -5.45
C GLY A 47 -11.51 -28.95 -4.43
N GLN A 48 -12.74 -29.25 -4.82
CA GLN A 48 -13.70 -30.03 -4.01
C GLN A 48 -13.51 -31.55 -4.12
N ASN A 49 -12.56 -32.02 -4.95
CA ASN A 49 -12.51 -33.43 -5.34
C ASN A 49 -11.34 -34.17 -4.67
N ALA A 50 -11.69 -35.30 -4.05
CA ALA A 50 -10.86 -36.23 -3.28
C ALA A 50 -10.53 -35.76 -1.86
N VAL A 51 -11.53 -35.93 -0.99
CA VAL A 51 -11.37 -36.14 0.44
C VAL A 51 -10.35 -37.25 0.69
N LEU A 52 -9.09 -36.88 0.90
CA LEU A 52 -8.11 -37.77 1.51
C LEU A 52 -8.31 -37.70 3.04
N PRO A 53 -8.69 -38.81 3.69
CA PRO A 53 -8.99 -38.80 5.12
C PRO A 53 -7.79 -38.32 5.93
N GLY A 54 -8.03 -37.38 6.85
CA GLY A 54 -7.01 -36.82 7.77
C GLY A 54 -6.38 -35.49 7.36
N ARG A 55 -6.65 -34.96 6.16
CA ARG A 55 -6.18 -33.62 5.72
C ARG A 55 -7.27 -32.67 5.24
N GLU A 56 -8.53 -33.00 5.51
CA GLU A 56 -9.71 -32.16 5.21
C GLU A 56 -9.74 -30.82 5.96
N LYS A 57 -8.84 -30.62 6.93
CA LYS A 57 -8.84 -29.46 7.83
C LYS A 57 -8.24 -28.20 7.21
N TYR A 58 -7.31 -28.33 6.25
CA TYR A 58 -6.54 -27.18 5.79
C TYR A 58 -7.22 -26.42 4.66
N GLN A 59 -7.25 -25.09 4.81
CA GLN A 59 -7.57 -24.14 3.78
C GLN A 59 -6.26 -23.70 3.12
N ASP A 60 -6.29 -23.49 1.82
CA ASP A 60 -5.12 -23.23 0.97
C ASP A 60 -5.37 -22.08 0.00
N MET A 61 -6.62 -21.63 -0.14
CA MET A 61 -6.99 -20.48 -0.95
C MET A 61 -7.60 -19.37 -0.09
N PHE A 62 -7.17 -18.13 -0.33
CA PHE A 62 -7.68 -16.97 0.40
C PHE A 62 -7.55 -15.69 -0.42
N VAL A 63 -8.18 -14.61 0.05
CA VAL A 63 -7.99 -13.26 -0.47
C VAL A 63 -7.09 -12.49 0.50
N LEU A 64 -5.94 -12.05 0.02
CA LEU A 64 -5.05 -11.12 0.70
C LEU A 64 -5.48 -9.69 0.40
N SER A 65 -5.84 -8.95 1.44
CA SER A 65 -6.01 -7.50 1.39
C SER A 65 -4.64 -6.84 1.56
N VAL A 66 -4.17 -6.19 0.50
CA VAL A 66 -2.88 -5.49 0.42
C VAL A 66 -3.13 -3.98 0.51
N PRO A 67 -2.72 -3.33 1.62
CA PRO A 67 -2.87 -1.89 1.76
C PRO A 67 -2.02 -1.10 0.75
N ILE A 68 -2.63 -0.09 0.14
CA ILE A 68 -1.95 0.85 -0.75
C ILE A 68 -2.61 2.22 -0.60
N CYS A 69 -1.82 3.30 -0.57
CA CYS A 69 -2.32 4.62 -0.20
C CYS A 69 -3.05 4.61 1.17
N GLU A 70 -3.71 5.71 1.51
CA GLU A 70 -4.30 5.93 2.83
C GLU A 70 -5.37 4.87 3.18
N ASP A 71 -6.44 4.82 2.41
CA ASP A 71 -7.63 4.00 2.66
C ASP A 71 -7.86 2.92 1.59
N GLN A 72 -7.04 2.90 0.54
CA GLN A 72 -7.20 1.95 -0.56
C GLN A 72 -6.60 0.58 -0.22
N VAL A 73 -7.15 -0.46 -0.86
CA VAL A 73 -6.77 -1.86 -0.65
C VAL A 73 -6.86 -2.58 -1.98
N LEU A 74 -5.78 -3.28 -2.36
CA LEU A 74 -5.82 -4.26 -3.44
C LEU A 74 -6.24 -5.60 -2.85
N GLU A 75 -7.14 -6.30 -3.53
CA GLU A 75 -7.49 -7.67 -3.17
C GLU A 75 -6.79 -8.62 -4.14
N TRP A 76 -5.98 -9.54 -3.63
CA TRP A 76 -5.33 -10.58 -4.44
C TRP A 76 -5.74 -11.93 -3.92
N GLN A 77 -6.19 -12.82 -4.81
CA GLN A 77 -6.41 -14.21 -4.45
C GLN A 77 -5.07 -14.94 -4.44
N VAL A 78 -4.79 -15.62 -3.35
CA VAL A 78 -3.56 -16.41 -3.15
C VAL A 78 -3.98 -17.87 -3.03
N ILE A 79 -3.32 -18.74 -3.79
CA ILE A 79 -3.52 -20.18 -3.75
C ILE A 79 -2.19 -20.81 -3.34
N LEU A 80 -2.20 -21.48 -2.20
CA LEU A 80 -1.12 -22.30 -1.70
C LEU A 80 -1.40 -23.76 -2.07
N ASN A 81 -0.39 -24.61 -2.00
CA ASN A 81 -0.58 -26.04 -2.13
C ASN A 81 -0.43 -26.70 -0.76
N GLU A 82 -1.49 -27.31 -0.24
CA GLU A 82 -1.49 -28.01 1.04
C GLU A 82 -0.84 -29.40 0.95
N PHE A 83 -0.88 -30.03 -0.23
CA PHE A 83 -0.28 -31.36 -0.45
C PHE A 83 1.24 -31.29 -0.62
N LYS A 84 1.75 -30.21 -1.22
CA LYS A 84 3.17 -29.95 -1.42
C LYS A 84 3.49 -28.49 -1.04
N PRO A 85 3.61 -28.19 0.27
CA PRO A 85 3.84 -26.83 0.78
C PRO A 85 5.11 -26.14 0.28
N SER A 86 6.08 -26.90 -0.24
CA SER A 86 7.30 -26.36 -0.86
C SER A 86 7.08 -25.76 -2.24
N LEU A 87 5.92 -25.99 -2.87
CA LEU A 87 5.59 -25.32 -4.14
C LEU A 87 5.34 -23.83 -3.91
N ARG A 88 5.71 -23.04 -4.91
CA ARG A 88 5.42 -21.61 -4.92
C ARG A 88 3.91 -21.35 -4.89
N PRO A 89 3.48 -20.25 -4.23
CA PRO A 89 2.10 -19.78 -4.30
C PRO A 89 1.73 -19.28 -5.71
N ASP A 90 0.46 -19.42 -6.06
CA ASP A 90 -0.13 -18.73 -7.21
C ASP A 90 -0.88 -17.48 -6.76
N PHE A 91 -0.62 -16.36 -7.46
CA PHE A 91 -1.28 -15.08 -7.21
C PHE A 91 -2.22 -14.75 -8.37
N LYS A 92 -3.51 -14.64 -8.08
CA LYS A 92 -4.54 -14.16 -9.01
C LYS A 92 -4.91 -12.72 -8.64
N VAL A 93 -4.50 -11.79 -9.49
CA VAL A 93 -4.81 -10.36 -9.35
C VAL A 93 -6.07 -10.01 -10.13
N PHE A 94 -7.00 -9.26 -9.52
CA PHE A 94 -8.30 -8.95 -10.15
C PHE A 94 -8.27 -7.82 -11.20
N ASN A 95 -7.08 -7.33 -11.58
CA ASN A 95 -6.91 -6.34 -12.64
C ASN A 95 -6.26 -7.01 -13.87
N LEU A 96 -7.03 -7.10 -14.98
CA LEU A 96 -6.57 -7.75 -16.21
C LEU A 96 -5.34 -7.07 -16.84
N GLY A 97 -5.29 -5.74 -16.83
CA GLY A 97 -4.14 -5.00 -17.34
C GLY A 97 -2.88 -5.26 -16.52
N PHE A 98 -3.01 -5.32 -15.19
CA PHE A 98 -1.90 -5.68 -14.32
C PHE A 98 -1.49 -7.15 -14.48
N ALA A 99 -2.45 -8.07 -14.63
CA ALA A 99 -2.14 -9.48 -14.91
C ALA A 99 -1.32 -9.65 -16.19
N GLN A 100 -1.66 -8.92 -17.25
CA GLN A 100 -0.88 -8.90 -18.49
C GLN A 100 0.52 -8.30 -18.28
N PHE A 101 0.63 -7.19 -17.52
CA PHE A 101 1.92 -6.60 -17.16
C PHE A 101 2.81 -7.58 -16.38
N LEU A 102 2.24 -8.30 -15.41
CA LEU A 102 2.94 -9.34 -14.65
C LEU A 102 3.43 -10.46 -15.55
N SER A 103 2.59 -10.98 -16.46
CA SER A 103 2.99 -12.03 -17.42
C SER A 103 4.25 -11.66 -18.20
N ASN A 104 4.37 -10.40 -18.63
CA ASN A 104 5.55 -9.91 -19.35
C ASN A 104 6.77 -9.66 -18.45
N ASN A 105 6.60 -9.62 -17.13
CA ASN A 105 7.62 -9.29 -16.15
C ASN A 105 7.77 -10.38 -15.05
N MET A 106 7.31 -11.60 -15.29
CA MET A 106 7.19 -12.65 -14.26
C MET A 106 8.51 -12.92 -13.52
N LEU A 107 9.64 -12.84 -14.22
CA LEU A 107 10.97 -13.03 -13.63
C LEU A 107 11.30 -12.02 -12.52
N ARG A 108 10.72 -10.80 -12.60
CA ARG A 108 10.95 -9.71 -11.65
C ARG A 108 10.11 -9.81 -10.37
N THR A 109 9.19 -10.79 -10.28
CA THR A 109 8.27 -10.94 -9.14
C THR A 109 8.90 -11.60 -7.91
N GLY A 110 10.05 -12.27 -8.08
CA GLY A 110 10.68 -13.07 -7.02
C GLY A 110 10.07 -14.46 -6.83
N LEU A 111 8.95 -14.80 -7.51
CA LEU A 111 8.29 -16.11 -7.41
C LEU A 111 9.16 -17.30 -7.86
N PHE A 112 10.14 -17.07 -8.73
CA PHE A 112 11.08 -18.10 -9.18
C PHE A 112 12.14 -18.46 -8.14
N HIS A 113 12.37 -17.57 -7.17
CA HIS A 113 13.32 -17.76 -6.06
C HIS A 113 12.59 -18.05 -4.74
N TYR A 114 11.32 -18.48 -4.83
CA TYR A 114 10.54 -18.82 -3.66
C TYR A 114 11.17 -20.00 -2.92
N ASP A 115 11.51 -19.78 -1.65
CA ASP A 115 12.01 -20.80 -0.73
C ASP A 115 11.12 -20.83 0.50
N ILE A 116 10.43 -21.95 0.71
CA ILE A 116 9.51 -22.12 1.84
C ILE A 116 10.22 -22.06 3.20
N ASN A 117 11.53 -22.31 3.24
CA ASN A 117 12.31 -22.24 4.48
C ASN A 117 12.67 -20.80 4.86
N ASN A 118 12.54 -19.86 3.93
CA ASN A 118 12.66 -18.45 4.22
C ASN A 118 11.32 -17.94 4.76
N GLU A 119 11.27 -17.60 6.05
CA GLU A 119 10.05 -17.15 6.70
C GLU A 119 9.46 -15.85 6.09
N ASN A 120 10.25 -15.10 5.32
CA ASN A 120 9.84 -13.89 4.61
C ASN A 120 9.51 -14.12 3.14
N ALA A 121 9.49 -15.37 2.65
CA ALA A 121 9.34 -15.65 1.21
C ALA A 121 8.04 -15.08 0.62
N ILE A 122 6.90 -15.30 1.28
CA ILE A 122 5.61 -14.74 0.83
C ILE A 122 5.62 -13.22 0.95
N LEU A 123 6.13 -12.66 2.06
CA LEU A 123 6.19 -11.22 2.29
C LEU A 123 7.00 -10.51 1.18
N ASN A 124 8.16 -11.06 0.83
CA ASN A 124 9.02 -10.54 -0.23
C ASN A 124 8.30 -10.51 -1.58
N VAL A 125 7.61 -11.60 -1.93
CA VAL A 125 6.80 -11.68 -3.15
C VAL A 125 5.67 -10.65 -3.13
N VAL A 126 4.93 -10.53 -2.02
CA VAL A 126 3.82 -9.57 -1.90
C VAL A 126 4.31 -8.13 -2.01
N ASN A 127 5.43 -7.79 -1.37
CA ASN A 127 6.05 -6.47 -1.49
C ASN A 127 6.48 -6.19 -2.91
N ARG A 128 7.11 -7.16 -3.58
CA ARG A 128 7.55 -6.99 -4.96
C ARG A 128 6.38 -6.83 -5.94
N LEU A 129 5.33 -7.62 -5.79
CA LEU A 129 4.09 -7.47 -6.57
C LEU A 129 3.46 -6.09 -6.36
N ARG A 130 3.54 -5.54 -5.15
CA ARG A 130 3.01 -4.21 -4.83
C ARG A 130 3.81 -3.10 -5.51
N GLU A 131 5.13 -3.18 -5.48
CA GLU A 131 6.01 -2.27 -6.23
C GLU A 131 5.73 -2.34 -7.74
N MET A 132 5.63 -3.56 -8.28
CA MET A 132 5.32 -3.78 -9.68
C MET A 132 3.93 -3.25 -10.07
N TYR A 133 2.96 -3.29 -9.16
CA TYR A 133 1.66 -2.65 -9.38
C TYR A 133 1.78 -1.14 -9.51
N ILE A 134 2.61 -0.48 -8.68
CA ILE A 134 2.88 0.96 -8.79
C ILE A 134 3.57 1.27 -10.14
N GLU A 135 4.58 0.48 -10.54
CA GLU A 135 5.22 0.58 -11.86
C GLU A 135 4.19 0.44 -13.01
N TYR A 136 3.29 -0.55 -12.89
CA TYR A 136 2.20 -0.75 -13.83
C TYR A 136 1.28 0.47 -13.91
N VAL A 137 0.83 1.03 -12.78
CA VAL A 137 -0.06 2.19 -12.82
C VAL A 137 0.66 3.39 -13.46
N LEU A 138 1.91 3.67 -13.08
CA LEU A 138 2.68 4.77 -13.68
C LEU A 138 2.80 4.62 -15.21
N THR A 139 3.08 3.41 -15.70
CA THR A 139 3.17 3.14 -17.14
C THR A 139 1.80 3.10 -17.85
N HIS A 140 0.73 2.73 -17.13
CA HIS A 140 -0.62 2.61 -17.66
C HIS A 140 -1.39 3.92 -17.67
N LEU A 141 -1.03 4.88 -16.82
CA LEU A 141 -1.48 6.27 -16.92
C LEU A 141 -0.99 6.82 -18.28
N LYS A 142 -1.80 6.61 -19.32
CA LYS A 142 -1.46 6.97 -20.70
C LYS A 142 -0.85 8.36 -20.77
N SER A 143 0.29 8.46 -21.45
CA SER A 143 0.75 9.73 -22.01
C SER A 143 -0.10 10.02 -23.26
N PRO A 144 -0.70 11.22 -23.42
CA PRO A 144 -0.63 12.39 -22.55
C PRO A 144 -1.95 12.60 -21.80
N SER A 145 -2.14 11.92 -20.67
CA SER A 145 -3.09 12.41 -19.66
C SER A 145 -2.38 13.50 -18.85
N SER A 146 -3.03 14.66 -18.70
CA SER A 146 -2.53 15.77 -17.88
C SER A 146 -2.11 15.32 -16.47
N LEU A 147 -2.77 14.30 -15.94
CA LEU A 147 -2.47 13.71 -14.65
C LEU A 147 -1.15 12.94 -14.61
N HIS A 148 -0.81 12.16 -15.66
CA HIS A 148 0.47 11.48 -15.76
C HIS A 148 1.64 12.46 -15.75
N GLU A 149 1.53 13.56 -16.50
CA GLU A 149 2.55 14.62 -16.52
C GLU A 149 2.72 15.26 -15.15
N HIS A 150 1.60 15.63 -14.50
CA HIS A 150 1.63 16.21 -13.16
C HIS A 150 2.28 15.28 -12.12
N ILE A 151 1.96 13.99 -12.13
CA ILE A 151 2.55 13.02 -11.20
C ILE A 151 4.05 12.84 -11.51
N SER A 152 4.41 12.63 -12.77
CA SER A 152 5.80 12.41 -13.19
C SER A 152 6.69 13.59 -12.82
N SER A 153 6.26 14.82 -13.13
CA SER A 153 7.01 16.03 -12.75
C SER A 153 7.12 16.19 -11.24
N THR A 154 6.06 15.87 -10.49
CA THR A 154 6.08 15.92 -9.03
C THR A 154 7.11 14.94 -8.45
N LEU A 155 7.12 13.70 -8.94
CA LEU A 155 8.07 12.67 -8.50
C LEU A 155 9.52 13.05 -8.83
N GLN A 156 9.75 13.62 -10.01
CA GLN A 156 11.07 14.09 -10.43
C GLN A 156 11.59 15.23 -9.54
N VAL A 157 10.72 16.17 -9.14
CA VAL A 157 11.12 17.35 -8.35
C VAL A 157 11.27 17.03 -6.86
N LEU A 158 10.30 16.32 -6.27
CA LEU A 158 10.28 16.11 -4.82
C LEU A 158 11.13 14.93 -4.35
N ASN A 159 11.43 13.96 -5.23
CA ASN A 159 12.20 12.76 -4.93
C ASN A 159 11.84 12.12 -3.57
N CYS A 160 10.55 11.87 -3.37
CA CYS A 160 10.00 11.41 -2.10
C CYS A 160 9.39 10.01 -2.21
N SER A 161 9.27 9.33 -1.06
CA SER A 161 8.53 8.08 -0.97
C SER A 161 7.07 8.30 -1.32
N HIS A 162 6.55 7.49 -2.23
CA HIS A 162 5.22 7.67 -2.80
C HIS A 162 4.52 6.33 -3.03
N GLU A 163 3.20 6.40 -3.16
CA GLU A 163 2.32 5.30 -3.53
C GLU A 163 1.28 5.79 -4.52
N LEU A 164 0.86 4.87 -5.40
CA LEU A 164 -0.07 5.18 -6.46
C LEU A 164 -1.00 4.00 -6.67
N VAL A 165 -2.29 4.28 -6.82
CA VAL A 165 -3.30 3.26 -7.12
C VAL A 165 -4.38 3.83 -8.03
N LEU A 166 -4.84 3.00 -8.97
CA LEU A 166 -5.96 3.30 -9.85
C LEU A 166 -7.12 2.35 -9.52
N LEU A 167 -8.19 2.88 -8.92
CA LEU A 167 -9.40 2.14 -8.55
C LEU A 167 -10.63 2.92 -8.98
N HIS A 168 -11.59 2.21 -9.59
CA HIS A 168 -12.87 2.81 -10.02
C HIS A 168 -12.69 4.11 -10.84
N ASN A 169 -11.67 4.15 -11.71
CA ASN A 169 -11.34 5.31 -12.53
C ASN A 169 -10.86 6.56 -11.74
N ILE A 170 -10.46 6.39 -10.48
CA ILE A 170 -9.82 7.40 -9.64
C ILE A 170 -8.37 6.99 -9.40
N VAL A 171 -7.46 7.93 -9.61
CA VAL A 171 -6.07 7.81 -9.22
C VAL A 171 -5.92 8.39 -7.82
N HIS A 172 -5.45 7.58 -6.89
CA HIS A 172 -5.00 8.05 -5.59
C HIS A 172 -3.48 8.08 -5.59
N PHE A 173 -2.91 9.26 -5.41
CA PHE A 173 -1.48 9.51 -5.34
C PHE A 173 -1.12 9.99 -3.95
N SER A 174 -0.35 9.19 -3.21
CA SER A 174 0.10 9.51 -1.86
C SER A 174 1.60 9.73 -1.83
N LEU A 175 2.06 10.73 -1.07
CA LEU A 175 3.49 10.99 -0.89
C LEU A 175 3.82 11.41 0.53
N ARG A 176 5.00 11.02 1.01
CA ARG A 176 5.57 11.58 2.24
C ARG A 176 6.11 12.97 1.95
N LEU A 177 5.64 13.98 2.68
CA LEU A 177 6.06 15.35 2.46
C LEU A 177 7.50 15.57 2.95
N PRO A 178 8.39 16.21 2.15
CA PRO A 178 9.77 16.49 2.53
C PRO A 178 9.84 17.71 3.46
N LEU A 179 9.33 17.55 4.69
CA LEU A 179 9.36 18.59 5.71
C LEU A 179 10.72 18.61 6.43
N LEU A 180 11.14 19.80 6.85
CA LEU A 180 12.37 19.99 7.61
C LEU A 180 12.05 19.97 9.11
N PHE A 181 12.40 18.86 9.76
CA PHE A 181 12.28 18.68 11.21
C PHE A 181 13.58 18.97 11.98
N SER A 182 14.70 19.18 11.28
CA SER A 182 16.05 19.25 11.86
C SER A 182 16.30 20.43 12.80
N ARG A 183 15.37 21.38 12.90
CA ARG A 183 15.50 22.58 13.76
C ARG A 183 14.74 22.48 15.07
N LEU A 184 14.15 21.32 15.38
CA LEU A 184 13.28 21.14 16.53
C LEU A 184 13.90 20.23 17.60
N GLN A 185 13.64 20.56 18.87
CA GLN A 185 13.59 19.57 19.95
C GLN A 185 12.18 18.96 20.02
N LEU A 186 11.76 18.23 18.97
CA LEU A 186 10.61 17.35 19.14
C LEU A 186 11.11 16.14 19.92
N ASP A 187 10.54 15.87 21.09
CA ASP A 187 10.75 14.62 21.85
C ASP A 187 10.06 13.43 21.15
N LEU A 188 10.17 13.37 19.82
CA LEU A 188 9.53 12.37 18.99
C LEU A 188 10.58 11.60 18.18
N PRO A 189 10.54 10.25 18.20
CA PRO A 189 11.36 9.46 17.31
C PRO A 189 11.03 9.77 15.84
N PRO A 190 11.98 9.61 14.90
CA PRO A 190 11.75 9.88 13.48
C PRO A 190 10.55 9.16 12.86
N SER A 191 10.19 7.98 13.39
CA SER A 191 9.01 7.22 12.97
C SER A 191 7.68 7.93 13.24
N LYS A 192 7.66 8.85 14.21
CA LYS A 192 6.53 9.71 14.55
C LYS A 192 6.59 11.07 13.85
N LEU A 193 7.62 11.35 13.06
CA LEU A 193 7.77 12.61 12.30
C LEU A 193 7.33 12.42 10.85
N THR A 194 6.09 11.95 10.67
CA THR A 194 5.56 11.61 9.34
C THR A 194 4.36 12.45 9.00
N VAL A 195 4.44 13.11 7.85
CA VAL A 195 3.30 13.76 7.22
C VAL A 195 3.16 13.23 5.80
N THR A 196 1.97 12.75 5.47
CA THR A 196 1.64 12.18 4.17
C THR A 196 0.51 13.00 3.55
N LEU A 197 0.62 13.28 2.26
CA LEU A 197 -0.44 13.91 1.48
C LEU A 197 -0.98 12.90 0.49
N THR A 198 -2.30 12.73 0.46
CA THR A 198 -3.01 11.95 -0.55
C THR A 198 -3.84 12.87 -1.43
N LEU A 199 -3.60 12.80 -2.74
CA LEU A 199 -4.34 13.50 -3.79
C LEU A 199 -5.14 12.46 -4.57
N SER A 200 -6.45 12.66 -4.66
CA SER A 200 -7.33 11.81 -5.46
C SER A 200 -7.85 12.62 -6.64
N ALA A 201 -7.70 12.09 -7.85
CA ALA A 201 -8.13 12.74 -9.08
C ALA A 201 -8.75 11.72 -10.04
N PRO A 202 -9.79 12.10 -10.79
CA PRO A 202 -10.34 11.22 -11.81
C PRO A 202 -9.33 10.99 -12.94
N TYR A 203 -9.24 9.75 -13.40
CA TYR A 203 -8.31 9.37 -14.48
C TYR A 203 -8.81 9.82 -15.86
N HIS A 204 -10.11 9.73 -16.12
CA HIS A 204 -10.72 10.21 -17.36
C HIS A 204 -11.40 11.57 -17.16
N HIS A 205 -11.17 12.49 -18.10
CA HIS A 205 -11.85 13.79 -18.12
C HIS A 205 -13.35 13.60 -18.34
N GLY A 206 -14.17 14.24 -17.50
CA GLY A 206 -15.63 14.21 -17.61
C GLY A 206 -16.35 13.33 -16.58
N SER A 207 -15.66 12.77 -15.58
CA SER A 207 -16.36 12.23 -14.42
C SER A 207 -16.83 13.36 -13.50
N ASP A 208 -18.02 13.22 -12.94
CA ASP A 208 -18.55 14.10 -11.88
C ASP A 208 -17.82 13.93 -10.53
N LEU A 209 -16.73 13.16 -10.50
CA LEU A 209 -15.95 12.89 -9.30
C LEU A 209 -15.02 14.06 -9.00
N ASP A 210 -15.18 14.60 -7.80
CA ASP A 210 -14.38 15.72 -7.33
C ASP A 210 -12.93 15.33 -7.05
N TYR A 211 -12.04 16.29 -7.29
CA TYR A 211 -10.67 16.24 -6.80
C TYR A 211 -10.69 16.30 -5.27
N GLN A 212 -9.95 15.41 -4.62
CA GLN A 212 -9.84 15.38 -3.17
C GLN A 212 -8.39 15.48 -2.73
N SER A 213 -8.18 16.11 -1.59
CA SER A 213 -6.90 16.13 -0.90
C SER A 213 -7.09 15.81 0.57
N ARG A 214 -6.18 15.02 1.12
CA ARG A 214 -6.14 14.68 2.55
C ARG A 214 -4.71 14.73 3.03
N VAL A 215 -4.48 15.43 4.13
CA VAL A 215 -3.19 15.48 4.81
C VAL A 215 -3.32 14.62 6.05
N HIS A 216 -2.49 13.59 6.13
CA HIS A 216 -2.38 12.73 7.29
C HIS A 216 -1.08 13.07 8.03
N MET A 217 -1.20 13.23 9.34
CA MET A 217 -0.11 13.52 10.26
C MET A 217 -0.20 12.54 11.41
N SER A 218 0.93 12.10 11.93
CA SER A 218 0.96 11.34 13.18
C SER A 218 0.32 12.14 14.32
N ASP A 219 -0.43 11.46 15.18
CA ASP A 219 -1.17 12.09 16.28
C ASP A 219 -0.24 12.93 17.16
N ASP A 220 0.93 12.40 17.53
CA ASP A 220 1.90 13.12 18.36
C ASP A 220 2.42 14.40 17.70
N LEU A 221 2.68 14.37 16.38
CA LEU A 221 3.14 15.56 15.66
C LEU A 221 2.00 16.57 15.52
N SER A 222 0.78 16.10 15.23
CA SER A 222 -0.41 16.94 15.13
C SER A 222 -0.67 17.66 16.45
N GLU A 223 -0.59 16.98 17.59
CA GLU A 223 -0.75 17.58 18.91
C GLU A 223 0.29 18.68 19.16
N GLN A 224 1.57 18.41 18.86
CA GLN A 224 2.65 19.37 19.11
C GLN A 224 2.57 20.63 18.24
N ILE A 225 2.15 20.51 16.98
CA ILE A 225 2.10 21.67 16.05
C ILE A 225 0.69 22.27 15.92
N GLY A 226 -0.30 21.72 16.61
CA GLY A 226 -1.72 22.09 16.44
C GLY A 226 -2.25 21.78 15.04
N GLY A 227 -1.92 20.60 14.51
CA GLY A 227 -2.22 20.14 13.15
C GLY A 227 -3.69 20.30 12.75
N ASP A 228 -4.62 20.01 13.67
CA ASP A 228 -6.07 20.15 13.45
C ASP A 228 -6.52 21.59 13.12
N ARG A 229 -5.70 22.59 13.46
CA ARG A 229 -5.97 24.01 13.20
C ARG A 229 -5.43 24.45 11.83
N ILE A 230 -4.61 23.65 11.18
CA ILE A 230 -4.02 23.97 9.88
C ILE A 230 -5.09 23.79 8.81
N LYS A 231 -5.51 24.89 8.20
CA LYS A 231 -6.43 24.87 7.07
C LYS A 231 -5.66 24.67 5.77
N TYR A 232 -6.01 23.65 5.00
CA TYR A 232 -5.43 23.39 3.69
C TYR A 232 -6.29 23.99 2.58
N PRO A 233 -5.69 24.46 1.47
CA PRO A 233 -6.45 24.88 0.31
C PRO A 233 -7.18 23.67 -0.29
N GLN A 234 -8.29 23.89 -0.98
CA GLN A 234 -8.91 22.83 -1.77
C GLN A 234 -8.02 22.50 -2.98
N TYR A 235 -7.79 21.21 -3.20
CA TYR A 235 -7.18 20.69 -4.43
C TYR A 235 -8.23 20.64 -5.54
N GLY A 236 -7.87 21.11 -6.72
CA GLY A 236 -8.80 21.24 -7.83
C GLY A 236 -8.08 21.18 -9.17
N ARG A 237 -8.87 21.03 -10.23
CA ARG A 237 -8.40 20.83 -11.61
C ARG A 237 -7.43 21.91 -12.09
N ASP A 238 -7.67 23.16 -11.72
CA ASP A 238 -6.92 24.32 -12.24
C ASP A 238 -5.63 24.61 -11.47
N LYS A 239 -5.33 23.84 -10.42
CA LYS A 239 -4.10 24.00 -9.64
C LYS A 239 -3.07 22.95 -10.04
N PRO A 240 -1.88 23.36 -10.54
CA PRO A 240 -0.79 22.43 -10.76
C PRO A 240 -0.47 21.65 -9.48
N MET A 241 -0.37 20.33 -9.60
CA MET A 241 -0.17 19.41 -8.46
C MET A 241 1.03 19.82 -7.61
N LEU A 242 2.17 20.08 -8.23
CA LEU A 242 3.40 20.48 -7.55
C LEU A 242 3.24 21.79 -6.76
N LYS A 243 2.55 22.78 -7.33
CA LYS A 243 2.26 24.05 -6.64
C LYS A 243 1.38 23.81 -5.41
N TYR A 244 0.34 23.01 -5.55
CA TYR A 244 -0.53 22.64 -4.43
C TYR A 244 0.25 21.96 -3.31
N ILE A 245 1.16 21.04 -3.65
CA ILE A 245 2.00 20.35 -2.67
C ILE A 245 2.88 21.35 -1.91
N TYR A 246 3.54 22.28 -2.60
CA TYR A 246 4.32 23.32 -1.94
C TYR A 246 3.49 24.24 -1.04
N ASP A 247 2.26 24.59 -1.44
CA ASP A 247 1.35 25.36 -0.58
C ASP A 247 1.02 24.60 0.72
N VAL A 248 0.81 23.28 0.63
CA VAL A 248 0.58 22.41 1.80
C VAL A 248 1.83 22.32 2.67
N ILE A 249 3.00 22.07 2.07
CA ILE A 249 4.30 22.04 2.76
C ILE A 249 4.52 23.35 3.51
N GLY A 250 4.33 24.50 2.87
CA GLY A 250 4.51 25.81 3.49
C GLY A 250 3.62 26.00 4.71
N ARG A 251 2.34 25.61 4.63
CA ARG A 251 1.38 25.71 5.74
C ARG A 251 1.75 24.84 6.94
N ILE A 252 2.39 23.70 6.73
CA ILE A 252 2.83 22.80 7.80
C ILE A 252 4.20 23.22 8.33
N GLN A 253 5.09 23.69 7.45
CA GLN A 253 6.44 24.11 7.83
C GLN A 253 6.42 25.37 8.71
N VAL A 254 5.44 26.26 8.56
CA VAL A 254 5.29 27.46 9.40
C VAL A 254 5.15 27.11 10.90
N PRO A 255 4.14 26.35 11.35
CA PRO A 255 4.01 26.01 12.77
C PRO A 255 5.18 25.15 13.26
N ILE A 256 5.70 24.24 12.44
CA ILE A 256 6.95 23.50 12.73
C ILE A 256 8.11 24.48 13.00
N SER A 257 8.25 25.54 12.22
CA SER A 257 9.37 26.49 12.39
C SER A 257 9.19 27.45 13.57
N VAL A 258 7.95 27.58 14.08
CA VAL A 258 7.60 28.46 15.21
C VAL A 258 7.73 27.73 16.55
N LEU A 259 7.72 26.39 16.56
CA LEU A 259 8.17 25.59 17.70
C LEU A 259 9.66 25.87 17.96
N LYS A 260 9.93 26.96 18.68
CA LYS A 260 11.24 27.32 19.20
C LYS A 260 11.45 26.61 20.54
N LEU A 261 12.71 26.21 20.73
CA LEU A 261 13.37 25.83 21.99
C LEU A 261 12.82 26.60 23.21
#